data_AF-A0A0S6U7T1-F1
#
_entry.id   AF-A0A0S6U7T1-F1
#
_cell.length_a   1.000
_cell.length_b   1.000
_cell.length_c   1.000
_cell.angle_alpha   90.00
_cell.angle_beta   90.00
_cell.angle_gamma   90.00
#
_symmetry.space_group_name_H-M   'P 1'
#
loop_
_entity.id
_entity.type
_entity.pdbx_description
1 polymer ?
#
loop_
_entity_poly.entity_id
_entity_poly.type
_entity_poly.pdbx_seq_one_letter_code
_entity_poly.pdbx_strand_id
1 'polypeptide(L)'
;MASDTYHHGDLKESLIIEGLKLFNEEGADKFSLRKVAALCNVSHSAPYKHFKNKEELINAISQYVFGEFEKSLREIAEMYKDDPYKKNYGAWEKICLVYG
;
A
#
# COMPACT_ATOMS: atom_id res chain seq x y z
N MET A 1 12.44 7.41 7.36
CA MET A 1 11.40 8.45 7.22
C MET A 1 11.51 9.00 5.81
N ALA A 2 10.92 8.31 4.84
CA ALA A 2 10.85 8.79 3.46
C ALA A 2 9.49 9.49 3.31
N SER A 3 9.54 10.73 2.85
CA SER A 3 8.52 11.76 2.98
C SER A 3 7.25 11.49 2.17
N ASP A 4 6.12 11.61 2.87
CA ASP A 4 4.76 11.73 2.36
C ASP A 4 4.65 12.82 1.30
N THR A 5 4.82 12.43 0.05
CA THR A 5 4.40 13.25 -1.09
C THR A 5 3.54 12.38 -1.99
N TYR A 6 2.43 11.93 -1.41
CA TYR A 6 1.33 11.38 -2.16
C TYR A 6 0.69 12.53 -2.95
N HIS A 7 1.19 12.77 -4.16
CA HIS A 7 0.58 13.73 -5.05
C HIS A 7 -0.78 13.18 -5.51
N HIS A 8 -1.87 13.83 -5.12
CA HIS A 8 -3.20 13.64 -5.69
C HIS A 8 -3.24 14.08 -7.17
N GLY A 9 -2.50 13.39 -8.03
CA GLY A 9 -2.38 13.73 -9.46
C GLY A 9 -3.49 13.12 -10.31
N ASP A 10 -4.00 11.95 -9.92
CA ASP A 10 -5.10 11.27 -10.60
C ASP A 10 -6.23 10.95 -9.61
N LEU A 11 -7.46 11.33 -9.97
CA LEU A 11 -8.66 10.94 -9.26
C LEU A 11 -8.74 9.41 -9.11
N LYS A 12 -8.34 8.66 -10.14
CA LYS A 12 -8.32 7.20 -10.13
C LYS A 12 -7.45 6.67 -9.01
N GLU A 13 -6.25 7.22 -8.86
CA GLU A 13 -5.31 6.82 -7.82
C GLU A 13 -5.84 7.19 -6.43
N SER A 14 -6.39 8.40 -6.28
CA SER A 14 -7.03 8.85 -5.04
C SER A 14 -8.15 7.90 -4.60
N LEU A 15 -9.00 7.46 -5.54
CA LEU A 15 -10.05 6.48 -5.29
C LEU A 15 -9.49 5.12 -4.85
N ILE A 16 -8.34 4.70 -5.37
CA ILE A 16 -7.70 3.44 -5.00
C ILE A 16 -7.19 3.51 -3.55
N ILE A 17 -6.48 4.57 -3.17
CA ILE A 17 -5.88 4.67 -1.83
C ILE A 17 -6.94 4.84 -0.75
N GLU A 18 -7.86 5.78 -0.94
CA GLU A 18 -8.95 6.01 0.02
C GLU A 18 -9.89 4.81 0.04
N GLY A 19 -10.05 4.14 -1.09
CA GLY A 19 -10.74 2.85 -1.18
C GLY A 19 -10.06 1.76 -0.35
N LEU A 20 -8.74 1.63 -0.43
CA LEU A 20 -7.97 0.67 0.38
C LEU A 20 -8.13 0.96 1.88
N LYS A 21 -8.03 2.22 2.30
CA LYS A 21 -8.24 2.62 3.70
C LYS A 21 -9.63 2.22 4.18
N LEU A 22 -10.67 2.61 3.44
CA LEU A 22 -12.06 2.28 3.77
C LEU A 22 -12.30 0.77 3.80
N PHE A 23 -11.73 0.02 2.86
CA PHE A 23 -11.87 -1.43 2.80
C PHE A 23 -11.26 -2.11 4.04
N ASN A 24 -10.10 -1.65 4.50
CA ASN A 24 -9.45 -2.17 5.70
C ASN A 24 -10.23 -1.84 6.99
N GLU A 25 -10.90 -0.69 7.04
CA GLU A 25 -11.67 -0.25 8.21
C GLU A 25 -13.03 -0.94 8.33
N GLU A 26 -13.78 -1.04 7.22
CA GLU A 26 -15.18 -1.48 7.26
C GLU A 26 -15.44 -2.86 6.65
N GLY A 27 -14.48 -3.42 5.91
CA GLY A 27 -14.62 -4.66 5.18
C GLY A 27 -15.49 -4.57 3.92
N ALA A 28 -15.54 -5.68 3.17
CA ALA A 28 -16.14 -5.74 1.83
C ALA A 28 -17.66 -5.48 1.78
N ASP A 29 -18.37 -5.81 2.86
CA ASP A 29 -19.84 -5.70 2.94
C ASP A 29 -20.29 -4.24 3.01
N LYS A 30 -19.55 -3.40 3.73
CA LYS A 30 -19.87 -1.98 3.94
C LYS A 30 -19.17 -1.06 2.94
N PHE A 31 -18.24 -1.60 2.15
CA PHE A 31 -17.51 -0.90 1.11
C PHE A 31 -18.42 -0.47 -0.06
N SER A 32 -18.27 0.76 -0.56
CA SER A 32 -19.01 1.23 -1.74
C SER A 32 -18.32 2.39 -2.46
N LEU A 33 -18.50 2.49 -3.78
CA LEU A 33 -17.99 3.60 -4.61
C LEU A 33 -18.42 4.98 -4.10
N ARG A 34 -19.65 5.09 -3.57
CA ARG A 34 -20.17 6.37 -3.06
C ARG A 34 -19.43 6.85 -1.82
N LYS A 35 -19.10 5.93 -0.89
CA LYS A 35 -18.30 6.26 0.30
C LYS A 35 -16.89 6.69 -0.09
N VAL A 36 -16.26 5.96 -1.01
CA VAL A 36 -14.92 6.32 -1.51
C VAL A 36 -14.93 7.69 -2.20
N ALA A 37 -15.94 7.99 -3.02
CA ALA A 37 -16.10 9.33 -3.61
C ALA A 37 -16.23 10.44 -2.56
N ALA A 38 -16.96 10.18 -1.47
CA ALA A 38 -17.09 11.14 -0.37
C ALA A 38 -15.73 11.38 0.33
N LEU A 39 -14.94 10.32 0.57
CA LEU A 39 -13.59 10.44 1.13
C LEU A 39 -12.65 11.24 0.22
N CYS A 40 -12.77 11.08 -1.10
CA CYS A 40 -12.02 11.86 -2.07
C CYS A 40 -12.57 13.27 -2.32
N ASN A 41 -13.63 13.70 -1.59
CA ASN A 41 -14.30 14.99 -1.75
C ASN A 41 -14.76 15.29 -3.19
N VAL A 42 -15.27 14.27 -3.88
CA VAL A 42 -15.83 14.38 -5.24
C VAL A 42 -17.31 13.98 -5.28
N SER A 43 -17.98 14.29 -6.39
CA SER A 43 -19.38 13.90 -6.58
C SER A 43 -19.52 12.38 -6.64
N HIS A 44 -20.70 11.86 -6.23
CA HIS A 44 -21.00 10.43 -6.32
C HIS A 44 -20.94 9.85 -7.73
N SER A 45 -21.05 10.68 -8.77
CA SER A 45 -20.94 10.26 -10.17
C SER A 45 -19.50 10.22 -10.70
N ALA A 46 -18.57 10.95 -10.06
CA ALA A 46 -17.17 11.01 -10.47
C ALA A 46 -16.45 9.65 -10.55
N PRO A 47 -16.56 8.73 -9.55
CA PRO A 47 -15.83 7.47 -9.60
C PRO A 47 -16.27 6.56 -10.75
N TYR A 48 -17.51 6.69 -11.22
CA TYR A 48 -18.04 5.89 -12.32
C TYR A 48 -17.37 6.15 -13.68
N LYS A 49 -16.60 7.24 -13.81
CA LYS A 49 -15.74 7.48 -14.97
C LYS A 49 -14.52 6.54 -15.02
N HIS A 50 -14.12 5.98 -13.88
CA HIS A 50 -12.93 5.13 -13.74
C HIS A 50 -13.28 3.68 -13.36
N PHE A 51 -14.35 3.48 -12.60
CA PHE A 51 -14.76 2.17 -12.10
C PHE A 51 -16.28 2.02 -12.26
N LYS A 52 -16.70 1.05 -13.07
CA LYS A 52 -18.12 0.77 -13.36
C LYS A 52 -18.88 0.27 -12.15
N ASN A 53 -18.20 -0.48 -11.28
CA ASN A 53 -18.79 -1.11 -10.10
C ASN A 53 -17.78 -1.26 -8.95
N LYS A 54 -18.27 -1.79 -7.83
CA LYS A 54 -17.48 -2.00 -6.62
C LYS A 54 -16.34 -2.99 -6.87
N GLU A 55 -16.61 -4.05 -7.63
CA GLU A 55 -15.63 -5.10 -7.94
C GLU A 55 -14.44 -4.55 -8.73
N GLU A 56 -14.66 -3.67 -9.70
CA GLU A 56 -13.59 -3.07 -10.51
C GLU A 56 -12.63 -2.22 -9.66
N LEU A 57 -13.17 -1.46 -8.69
CA LEU A 57 -12.35 -0.72 -7.73
C LEU A 57 -11.58 -1.67 -6.81
N ILE A 58 -12.20 -2.73 -6.28
CA ILE A 58 -11.52 -3.71 -5.44
C ILE A 58 -10.39 -4.42 -6.20
N ASN A 59 -10.60 -4.74 -7.47
CA ASN A 59 -9.56 -5.33 -8.32
C ASN A 59 -8.38 -4.36 -8.52
N ALA A 60 -8.66 -3.08 -8.76
CA ALA A 60 -7.62 -2.07 -8.87
C ALA A 60 -6.84 -1.86 -7.56
N ILE A 61 -7.54 -1.87 -6.41
CA ILE A 61 -6.92 -1.87 -5.08
C ILE A 61 -6.01 -3.09 -4.91
N SER A 62 -6.49 -4.28 -5.30
CA SER A 62 -5.69 -5.50 -5.20
C SER A 62 -4.42 -5.41 -6.05
N GLN A 63 -4.51 -4.94 -7.29
CA GLN A 63 -3.36 -4.74 -8.17
C GLN A 63 -2.36 -3.75 -7.58
N TYR A 64 -2.84 -2.64 -7.01
CA TYR A 64 -2.00 -1.66 -6.33
C TYR A 64 -1.23 -2.29 -5.16
N VAL A 65 -1.92 -3.02 -4.28
CA VAL A 65 -1.30 -3.68 -3.12
C VAL A 65 -0.27 -4.73 -3.55
N PHE A 66 -0.59 -5.54 -4.56
CA PHE A 66 0.38 -6.52 -5.09
C PHE A 66 1.61 -5.85 -5.70
N GLY A 67 1.45 -4.71 -6.36
CA GLY A 67 2.57 -3.92 -6.89
C GLY A 67 3.49 -3.40 -5.79
N GLU A 68 2.92 -2.82 -4.73
CA GLU A 68 3.69 -2.35 -3.57
C GLU A 68 4.38 -3.51 -2.82
N PHE A 69 3.71 -4.67 -2.75
CA PHE A 69 4.30 -5.87 -2.18
C PHE A 69 5.47 -6.39 -3.02
N GLU A 70 5.32 -6.47 -4.34
CA GLU A 70 6.40 -6.88 -5.26
C GLU A 70 7.61 -5.95 -5.15
N LYS A 71 7.36 -4.64 -5.11
CA LYS A 71 8.40 -3.63 -4.93
C LYS A 71 9.17 -3.85 -3.62
N SER A 72 8.45 -4.07 -2.52
CA SER A 72 9.06 -4.35 -1.21
C SER A 72 9.92 -5.61 -1.24
N LEU A 73 9.44 -6.70 -1.87
CA LEU A 73 10.20 -7.93 -2.03
C LEU A 73 11.47 -7.72 -2.88
N ARG A 74 11.38 -6.92 -3.95
CA ARG A 74 12.52 -6.59 -4.81
C ARG A 74 13.58 -5.77 -4.09
N GLU A 75 13.16 -4.77 -3.31
CA GLU A 75 14.07 -3.97 -2.48
C GLU A 75 14.82 -4.82 -1.46
N ILE A 76 14.12 -5.75 -0.80
CA ILE A 76 14.75 -6.72 0.11
C ILE A 76 15.71 -7.63 -0.66
N ALA A 77 15.30 -8.20 -1.78
CA ALA A 77 16.14 -9.09 -2.58
C ALA A 77 17.43 -8.39 -3.05
N GLU A 78 17.36 -7.13 -3.48
CA GLU A 78 18.54 -6.37 -3.89
C GLU A 78 19.44 -6.02 -2.70
N MET A 79 18.87 -5.70 -1.52
CA MET A 79 19.63 -5.43 -0.30
C MET A 79 20.51 -6.61 0.15
N TYR A 80 20.06 -7.85 -0.10
CA TYR A 80 20.74 -9.09 0.29
C TYR A 80 21.36 -9.86 -0.89
N LYS A 81 21.44 -9.24 -2.07
CA LYS A 81 21.90 -9.87 -3.32
C LYS A 81 23.29 -10.49 -3.26
N ASP A 82 24.20 -9.82 -2.57
CA ASP A 82 25.62 -10.22 -2.46
C ASP A 82 25.93 -11.02 -1.19
N ASP A 83 24.94 -11.20 -0.29
CA ASP A 83 25.08 -12.05 0.89
C ASP A 83 23.69 -12.48 1.44
N PRO A 84 23.17 -13.65 1.02
CA PRO A 84 21.89 -14.17 1.51
C PRO A 84 21.93 -14.55 3.01
N TYR A 85 23.11 -14.51 3.63
CA TYR A 85 23.36 -14.82 5.03
C TYR A 85 24.12 -13.71 5.74
N LYS A 86 23.85 -12.44 5.43
CA LYS A 86 24.32 -11.30 6.23
C LYS A 86 23.66 -11.36 7.62
N LYS A 87 24.02 -12.38 8.39
CA LYS A 87 23.90 -12.47 9.83
C LYS A 87 24.61 -11.22 10.30
N ASN A 88 23.87 -10.37 10.97
CA ASN A 88 24.40 -9.27 11.77
C ASN A 88 25.27 -9.85 12.92
N TYR A 89 26.35 -10.57 12.60
CA TYR A 89 27.30 -11.06 13.60
C TYR A 89 27.89 -9.88 14.37
N GLY A 90 27.99 -8.69 13.77
CA GLY A 90 28.41 -7.47 14.47
C GLY A 90 27.40 -6.95 15.52
N ALA A 91 26.11 -7.30 15.42
CA ALA A 91 25.13 -6.99 16.47
C ALA A 91 25.22 -8.01 17.62
N TRP A 92 25.45 -9.29 17.29
CA TRP A 92 25.67 -10.34 18.29
C TRP A 92 27.02 -10.19 19.02
N GLU A 93 28.08 -9.73 18.35
CA GLU A 93 29.37 -9.38 18.98
C GLU A 93 29.23 -8.21 19.95
N LYS A 94 28.46 -7.17 19.59
CA LYS A 94 28.16 -6.06 20.51
C LYS A 94 27.33 -6.50 21.71
N ILE A 95 26.39 -7.43 21.55
CA ILE A 95 25.60 -7.96 22.66
C ILE A 95 26.47 -8.84 23.58
N CYS A 96 27.31 -9.71 23.01
CA CYS A 96 28.23 -10.53 23.79
C CYS A 96 29.31 -9.72 24.52
N LEU A 97 29.75 -8.58 23.98
CA LEU A 97 30.70 -7.68 24.66
C LEU A 97 30.06 -6.78 25.74
N VAL A 98 28.74 -6.60 25.71
CA VAL A 98 28.00 -5.79 26.70
C VAL A 98 27.49 -6.64 27.87
N TYR A 99 27.28 -7.94 27.64
CA TYR A 99 26.70 -8.86 28.63
C TYR A 99 27.59 -10.08 28.98
N GLY A 100 28.82 -10.14 28.48
CA GLY A 100 29.85 -11.12 28.86
C GLY A 100 31.00 -10.44 29.57
#